data_AF-A0A9W9DG21-F1
#
_entry.id   AF-A0A9W9DG21-F1
#
_cell.length_a   1.000
_cell.length_b   1.000
_cell.length_c   1.000
_cell.angle_alpha   90.00
_cell.angle_beta   90.00
_cell.angle_gamma   90.00
#
_symmetry.space_group_name_H-M   'P 1'
#
loop_
_entity.id
_entity.type
_entity.pdbx_description
1 polymer ?
#
loop_
_entity_poly.entity_id
_entity_poly.type
_entity_poly.pdbx_seq_one_letter_code
_entity_poly.pdbx_strand_id
1 'polypeptide(L)'
;MIQQLRGLSPEALGMVPGFNTSFMKDPTTLQYPGPANDNEHPSSGKIQGSFYTCPYGKKETRTVKVGRVLFRSNGIFGQGPLVMRVKCVCEGSGQCVWCGKKLVLKISWPSKTRASEKTFMYECKEKATGEHAWVLNHLPEIYYSFDIDFSAESPQTQLKEIFGEEYEMRVVRGIIMEELHSLSSLETERECAQVFYDIVQCHHWAWKYPQILHRDISEGNIMVREKNGQKYGVLNDWDLASWLNTQNEVSTSKFRTGTKPYMAYEQHSSQWQGPHRFRHDLESVFYVILLLVSLYSSPTEKVRFPSTGDHRYEKWHKQDDGVLLGQKGNIVCAGNWQPFPQPFFSGFNSWLIALQRSLLYGLIGLNMHIMMEIDAQQACENNEESMGVPYFDDDTLGGHFSYEKVVSVMHRFKKEELNTRGREWQKILQVPV
;
A
#
# COMPACT_ATOMS: atom_id res chain seq x y z
N MET A 1 20.83 -19.71 31.78
CA MET A 1 20.11 -19.11 30.64
C MET A 1 18.69 -18.64 30.99
N ILE A 2 17.67 -19.50 31.19
CA ILE A 2 16.28 -19.05 31.46
C ILE A 2 16.15 -18.19 32.74
N GLN A 3 16.86 -18.52 33.82
CA GLN A 3 16.91 -17.67 35.02
C GLN A 3 17.63 -16.33 34.79
N GLN A 4 18.61 -16.27 33.88
CA GLN A 4 19.30 -15.02 33.50
C GLN A 4 18.40 -14.15 32.63
N LEU A 5 17.62 -14.75 31.72
CA LEU A 5 16.61 -14.04 30.91
C LEU A 5 15.51 -13.42 31.79
N ARG A 6 15.14 -14.05 32.91
CA ARG A 6 14.18 -13.49 33.89
C ARG A 6 14.70 -12.27 34.66
N GLY A 7 16.02 -12.06 34.69
CA GLY A 7 16.65 -10.89 35.32
C GLY A 7 16.78 -9.69 34.38
N LEU A 8 16.54 -9.89 33.08
CA LEU A 8 16.53 -8.82 32.09
C LEU A 8 15.13 -8.20 32.03
N SER A 9 15.07 -6.88 31.86
CA SER A 9 13.79 -6.22 31.58
C SER A 9 13.26 -6.72 30.22
N PRO A 10 11.94 -6.70 29.98
CA PRO A 10 11.37 -7.01 28.66
C PRO A 10 12.06 -6.27 27.51
N GLU A 11 12.44 -5.02 27.74
CA GLU A 11 13.14 -4.17 26.77
C GLU A 11 14.55 -4.71 26.47
N ALA A 12 15.27 -5.20 27.49
CA ALA A 12 16.58 -5.83 27.33
C ALA A 12 16.51 -7.21 26.62
N LEU A 13 15.33 -7.82 26.56
CA LEU A 13 15.07 -9.04 25.77
C LEU A 13 14.62 -8.75 24.33
N GLY A 14 14.58 -7.48 23.92
CA GLY A 14 14.05 -7.07 22.62
C GLY A 14 12.54 -7.30 22.48
N MET A 15 11.82 -7.43 23.61
CA MET A 15 10.37 -7.54 23.61
C MET A 15 9.75 -6.16 23.43
N VAL A 16 8.54 -6.12 22.88
CA VAL A 16 7.74 -4.89 22.79
C VAL A 16 7.30 -4.47 24.21
N PRO A 17 7.84 -3.39 24.82
CA PRO A 17 7.39 -2.89 26.11
C PRO A 17 5.87 -2.79 26.20
N GLY A 18 5.31 -3.22 27.34
CA GLY A 18 3.86 -3.24 27.57
C GLY A 18 3.13 -4.49 27.07
N PHE A 19 3.79 -5.41 26.35
CA PHE A 19 3.23 -6.73 26.05
C PHE A 19 3.39 -7.69 27.24
N ASN A 20 2.25 -8.15 27.77
CA ASN A 20 2.16 -9.19 28.77
C ASN A 20 1.65 -10.49 28.10
N THR A 21 2.58 -11.41 27.83
CA THR A 21 2.26 -12.71 27.25
C THR A 21 2.37 -13.82 28.31
N SER A 22 1.44 -14.76 28.30
CA SER A 22 1.41 -15.88 29.25
C SER A 22 2.57 -16.86 29.03
N PHE A 23 2.96 -17.08 27.76
CA PHE A 23 4.03 -18.02 27.42
C PHE A 23 5.43 -17.56 27.88
N MET A 24 5.62 -16.27 28.18
CA MET A 24 6.90 -15.77 28.71
C MET A 24 7.03 -15.98 30.22
N LYS A 25 5.94 -16.33 30.92
CA LYS A 25 5.93 -16.57 32.36
C LYS A 25 6.13 -18.05 32.72
N ASP A 26 5.78 -18.95 31.81
CA ASP A 26 5.86 -20.40 32.02
C ASP A 26 6.91 -21.06 31.08
N PRO A 27 8.07 -21.48 31.61
CA PRO A 27 9.12 -22.16 30.84
C PRO A 27 8.66 -23.43 30.14
N THR A 28 7.60 -24.09 30.62
CA THR A 28 7.08 -25.31 29.98
C THR A 28 6.44 -25.01 28.62
N THR A 29 5.96 -23.79 28.41
CA THR A 29 5.38 -23.33 27.13
C THR A 29 6.43 -22.96 26.07
N LEU A 30 7.72 -22.88 26.48
CA LEU A 30 8.88 -22.72 25.61
C LEU A 30 9.50 -24.05 25.18
N GLN A 31 8.96 -25.19 25.62
CA GLN A 31 9.45 -26.50 25.18
C GLN A 31 9.25 -26.65 23.67
N TYR A 32 10.37 -26.85 22.96
CA TYR A 32 10.40 -27.14 21.53
C TYR A 32 9.86 -28.56 21.30
N PRO A 33 8.83 -28.75 20.46
CA PRO A 33 8.34 -30.08 20.11
C PRO A 33 9.30 -30.68 19.07
N GLY A 34 10.46 -31.19 19.51
CA GLY A 34 11.40 -31.90 18.66
C GLY A 34 12.37 -31.02 17.85
N PRO A 35 13.20 -31.63 16.99
CA PRO A 35 14.19 -30.92 16.18
C PRO A 35 13.49 -29.89 15.30
N ALA A 36 14.00 -28.65 15.32
CA ALA A 36 13.47 -27.58 14.50
C ALA A 36 13.51 -28.00 13.03
N ASN A 37 12.33 -28.17 12.43
CA ASN A 37 12.23 -28.14 10.98
C ASN A 37 12.34 -26.66 10.61
N ASP A 38 13.39 -26.25 9.90
CA ASP A 38 13.62 -24.84 9.54
C ASP A 38 12.46 -24.21 8.72
N ASN A 39 11.54 -25.05 8.25
CA ASN A 39 10.32 -24.66 7.56
C ASN A 39 9.08 -24.50 8.47
N GLU A 40 9.14 -24.89 9.75
CA GLU A 40 8.05 -24.70 10.71
C GLU A 40 8.19 -23.38 11.46
N HIS A 41 7.42 -22.38 11.04
CA HIS A 41 7.34 -21.11 11.76
C HIS A 41 6.54 -21.28 13.07
N PRO A 42 6.95 -20.61 14.18
CA PRO A 42 6.24 -20.69 15.44
C PRO A 42 4.77 -20.26 15.26
N SER A 43 3.86 -21.08 15.77
CA SER A 43 2.42 -20.94 15.55
C SER A 43 1.90 -19.58 16.04
N SER A 44 1.11 -18.92 15.18
CA SER A 44 0.51 -17.60 15.40
C SER A 44 -0.40 -17.53 16.64
N GLY A 45 -0.85 -18.69 17.15
CA GLY A 45 -1.67 -18.80 18.35
C GLY A 45 -0.96 -18.46 19.66
N LYS A 46 0.39 -18.44 19.71
CA LYS A 46 1.10 -18.20 20.98
C LYS A 46 0.90 -16.79 21.56
N ILE A 47 0.66 -15.78 20.72
CA ILE A 47 0.43 -14.40 21.18
C ILE A 47 -1.05 -14.15 21.51
N GLN A 48 -1.96 -14.98 21.00
CA GLN A 48 -3.40 -14.83 21.26
C GLN A 48 -3.71 -14.93 22.76
N GLY A 49 -4.53 -13.99 23.25
CA GLY A 49 -4.85 -13.88 24.67
C GLY A 49 -3.87 -13.03 25.48
N SER A 50 -2.73 -12.63 24.89
CA SER A 50 -1.82 -11.66 25.50
C SER A 50 -2.46 -10.28 25.60
N PHE A 51 -1.92 -9.45 26.49
CA PHE A 51 -2.38 -8.08 26.68
C PHE A 51 -1.27 -7.12 26.27
N TYR A 52 -1.66 -6.01 25.64
CA TYR A 52 -0.77 -4.88 25.37
C TYR A 52 -1.31 -3.66 26.10
N THR A 53 -0.50 -3.08 26.98
CA THR A 53 -0.81 -1.85 27.71
C THR A 53 0.09 -0.72 27.22
N CYS A 54 -0.52 0.41 26.86
CA CYS A 54 0.16 1.58 26.34
C CYS A 54 -0.28 2.85 27.07
N PRO A 55 0.60 3.88 27.15
CA PRO A 55 0.21 5.19 27.64
C PRO A 55 -0.81 5.85 26.69
N TYR A 56 -1.73 6.62 27.25
CA TYR A 56 -2.74 7.38 26.50
C TYR A 56 -2.97 8.73 27.19
N GLY A 57 -2.72 9.83 26.47
CA GLY A 57 -2.73 11.16 27.08
C GLY A 57 -1.65 11.33 28.17
N LYS A 58 -1.87 12.26 29.11
CA LYS A 58 -0.86 12.62 30.12
C LYS A 58 -0.80 11.69 31.34
N LYS A 59 -1.88 10.98 31.68
CA LYS A 59 -1.99 10.16 32.92
C LYS A 59 -2.81 8.88 32.76
N GLU A 60 -3.29 8.55 31.57
CA GLU A 60 -4.10 7.36 31.37
C GLU A 60 -3.27 6.27 30.67
N THR A 61 -3.73 5.04 30.81
CA THR A 61 -3.25 3.90 30.05
C THR A 61 -4.41 3.24 29.35
N ARG A 62 -4.16 2.64 28.20
CA ARG A 62 -5.11 1.79 27.50
C ARG A 62 -4.55 0.38 27.40
N THR A 63 -5.41 -0.59 27.68
CA THR A 63 -5.07 -2.01 27.56
C THR A 63 -5.95 -2.65 26.50
N VAL A 64 -5.30 -3.36 25.57
CA VAL A 64 -5.96 -4.18 24.57
C VAL A 64 -5.58 -5.64 24.73
N LYS A 65 -6.53 -6.53 24.55
CA LYS A 65 -6.32 -7.98 24.50
C LYS A 65 -6.14 -8.41 23.05
N VAL A 66 -5.06 -9.15 22.78
CA VAL A 66 -4.75 -9.70 21.46
C VAL A 66 -5.66 -10.87 21.14
N GLY A 67 -6.32 -10.79 20.00
CA GLY A 67 -7.19 -11.83 19.44
C GLY A 67 -6.51 -12.58 18.30
N ARG A 68 -7.27 -12.78 17.22
CA ARG A 68 -6.85 -13.53 16.03
C ARG A 68 -5.82 -12.74 15.22
N VAL A 69 -4.80 -13.43 14.72
CA VAL A 69 -3.90 -12.90 13.67
C VAL A 69 -4.66 -12.83 12.35
N LEU A 70 -4.73 -11.64 11.77
CA LEU A 70 -5.42 -11.37 10.51
C LEU A 70 -4.47 -11.50 9.31
N PHE A 71 -3.23 -11.03 9.46
CA PHE A 71 -2.24 -11.02 8.41
C PHE A 71 -0.83 -11.15 8.98
N ARG A 72 0.05 -11.82 8.23
CA ARG A 72 1.48 -11.90 8.46
C ARG A 72 2.17 -11.91 7.09
N SER A 73 3.06 -10.94 6.85
CA SER A 73 3.85 -10.91 5.62
C SER A 73 5.16 -11.66 5.78
N ASN A 74 5.52 -12.39 4.73
CA ASN A 74 6.85 -12.97 4.50
C ASN A 74 7.60 -12.26 3.34
N GLY A 75 7.00 -11.22 2.74
CA GLY A 75 7.35 -10.74 1.40
C GLY A 75 8.40 -9.63 1.32
N ILE A 76 8.70 -8.93 2.42
CA ILE A 76 9.75 -7.91 2.47
C ILE A 76 10.76 -8.34 3.53
N PHE A 77 11.99 -8.63 3.09
CA PHE A 77 13.09 -8.98 3.98
C PHE A 77 13.25 -7.92 5.08
N GLY A 78 13.04 -8.35 6.32
CA GLY A 78 13.23 -7.55 7.51
C GLY A 78 12.09 -6.62 7.94
N GLN A 79 10.99 -6.45 7.18
CA GLN A 79 9.85 -5.61 7.61
C GLN A 79 8.72 -6.39 8.28
N GLY A 80 8.44 -7.61 7.77
CA GLY A 80 7.57 -8.64 8.37
C GLY A 80 6.31 -8.18 9.14
N PRO A 81 5.44 -7.31 8.58
CA PRO A 81 4.27 -6.82 9.30
C PRO A 81 3.36 -7.96 9.80
N LEU A 82 2.94 -7.83 11.06
CA LEU A 82 1.99 -8.68 11.75
C LEU A 82 0.77 -7.85 12.13
N VAL A 83 -0.41 -8.22 11.63
CA VAL A 83 -1.68 -7.53 11.92
C VAL A 83 -2.57 -8.46 12.72
N MET A 84 -3.04 -7.98 13.87
CA MET A 84 -3.84 -8.75 14.82
C MET A 84 -5.09 -7.99 15.19
N ARG A 85 -6.23 -8.67 15.28
CA ARG A 85 -7.42 -8.09 15.89
C ARG A 85 -7.17 -7.92 17.39
N VAL A 86 -7.52 -6.76 17.94
CA VAL A 86 -7.40 -6.49 19.37
C VAL A 86 -8.73 -5.97 19.94
N LYS A 87 -8.99 -6.26 21.21
CA LYS A 87 -10.17 -5.76 21.92
C LYS A 87 -9.74 -4.88 23.07
N CYS A 88 -10.27 -3.67 23.18
CA CYS A 88 -10.09 -2.85 24.37
C CYS A 88 -10.70 -3.54 25.59
N VAL A 89 -9.94 -3.62 26.69
CA VAL A 89 -10.36 -4.22 27.97
C VAL A 89 -10.18 -3.26 29.14
N CYS A 90 -10.24 -1.95 28.87
CA CYS A 90 -10.18 -0.96 29.94
C CYS A 90 -11.47 -1.08 30.79
N GLU A 91 -11.35 -1.59 32.01
CA GLU A 91 -12.44 -1.66 32.98
C GLU A 91 -12.63 -0.29 33.68
N GLY A 92 -13.88 0.11 33.93
CA GLY A 92 -14.20 1.10 34.96
C GLY A 92 -14.06 2.60 34.63
N SER A 93 -13.54 3.01 33.48
CA SER A 93 -13.59 4.42 33.07
C SER A 93 -14.62 4.61 31.96
N GLY A 94 -15.83 5.09 32.27
CA GLY A 94 -16.84 5.48 31.26
C GLY A 94 -16.37 6.54 30.23
N GLN A 95 -15.08 6.88 30.24
CA GLN A 95 -14.36 7.82 29.37
C GLN A 95 -13.46 7.12 28.33
N CYS A 96 -13.33 5.78 28.34
CA CYS A 96 -12.46 5.09 27.38
C CYS A 96 -13.09 5.09 25.97
N VAL A 97 -12.56 5.94 25.08
CA VAL A 97 -13.01 6.08 23.69
C VAL A 97 -12.70 4.87 22.80
N TRP A 98 -11.95 3.87 23.28
CA TRP A 98 -11.66 2.62 22.55
C TRP A 98 -12.65 1.50 22.85
N CYS A 99 -13.37 1.57 23.97
CA CYS A 99 -14.35 0.57 24.34
C CYS A 99 -15.48 0.50 23.29
N GLY A 100 -15.82 -0.72 22.86
CA GLY A 100 -16.83 -0.97 21.83
C GLY A 100 -16.35 -0.81 20.38
N LYS A 101 -15.15 -0.27 20.14
CA LYS A 101 -14.57 -0.19 18.79
C LYS A 101 -13.98 -1.54 18.35
N LYS A 102 -14.07 -1.81 17.05
CA LYS A 102 -13.29 -2.88 16.40
C LYS A 102 -11.91 -2.31 16.07
N LEU A 103 -10.86 -2.95 16.58
CA LEU A 103 -9.49 -2.45 16.51
C LEU A 103 -8.54 -3.52 15.99
N VAL A 104 -7.48 -3.07 15.32
CA VAL A 104 -6.35 -3.91 14.94
C VAL A 104 -5.06 -3.30 15.46
N LEU A 105 -4.10 -4.16 15.80
CA LEU A 105 -2.72 -3.82 16.12
C LEU A 105 -1.83 -4.35 14.99
N LYS A 106 -1.17 -3.44 14.28
CA LYS A 106 -0.12 -3.71 13.30
C LYS A 106 1.22 -3.54 14.00
N ILE A 107 2.10 -4.54 13.92
CA ILE A 107 3.50 -4.47 14.36
C ILE A 107 4.37 -4.74 13.14
N SER A 108 5.35 -3.88 12.89
CA SER A 108 6.27 -4.00 11.76
C SER A 108 7.69 -3.56 12.13
N TRP A 109 8.64 -3.83 11.23
CA TRP A 109 10.06 -3.47 11.39
C TRP A 109 10.55 -2.56 10.24
N PRO A 110 10.05 -1.32 10.15
CA PRO A 110 10.47 -0.39 9.10
C PRO A 110 11.92 0.09 9.33
N SER A 111 12.51 0.65 8.27
CA SER A 111 13.76 1.40 8.35
C SER A 111 13.61 2.59 9.29
N LYS A 112 14.62 2.84 10.14
CA LYS A 112 14.60 3.89 11.18
C LYS A 112 14.47 5.29 10.57
N THR A 113 15.00 5.50 9.38
CA THR A 113 14.93 6.78 8.65
C THR A 113 13.60 7.01 7.96
N ARG A 114 12.71 6.01 7.94
CA ARG A 114 11.42 6.11 7.25
C ARG A 114 10.37 6.77 8.13
N ALA A 115 9.74 7.81 7.59
CA ALA A 115 8.59 8.45 8.20
C ALA A 115 7.50 7.43 8.53
N SER A 116 6.87 7.58 9.69
CA SER A 116 5.78 6.70 10.12
C SER A 116 4.49 6.99 9.35
N GLU A 117 3.69 5.96 9.07
CA GLU A 117 2.31 6.08 8.60
C GLU A 117 1.49 7.11 9.41
N LYS A 118 1.68 7.18 10.74
CA LYS A 118 1.06 8.21 11.60
C LYS A 118 1.37 9.65 11.18
N THR A 119 2.59 9.93 10.73
CA THR A 119 3.01 11.28 10.34
C THR A 119 2.23 11.74 9.12
N PHE A 120 2.14 10.88 8.09
CA PHE A 120 1.31 11.15 6.92
C PHE A 120 -0.16 11.31 7.28
N MET A 121 -0.70 10.47 8.17
CA MET A 121 -2.09 10.57 8.59
C MET A 121 -2.41 11.84 9.37
N TYR A 122 -1.48 12.36 10.18
CA TYR A 122 -1.70 13.66 10.84
C TYR A 122 -1.77 14.80 9.86
N GLU A 123 -0.84 14.88 8.93
CA GLU A 123 -0.82 15.92 7.88
C GLU A 123 -2.07 15.88 7.01
N CYS A 124 -2.52 14.69 6.64
CA CYS A 124 -3.81 14.51 5.97
C CYS A 124 -4.97 15.00 6.85
N LYS A 125 -5.02 14.63 8.13
CA LYS A 125 -6.13 15.04 9.02
C LYS A 125 -6.17 16.55 9.25
N GLU A 126 -5.02 17.21 9.36
CA GLU A 126 -4.96 18.67 9.52
C GLU A 126 -5.50 19.40 8.28
N LYS A 127 -5.22 18.89 7.08
CA LYS A 127 -5.69 19.49 5.82
C LYS A 127 -7.12 19.07 5.45
N ALA A 128 -7.63 17.96 5.97
CA ALA A 128 -8.96 17.42 5.67
C ALA A 128 -10.08 18.16 6.43
N THR A 129 -10.17 19.48 6.25
CA THR A 129 -11.16 20.35 6.89
C THR A 129 -12.07 21.02 5.85
N GLY A 130 -13.18 21.61 6.31
CA GLY A 130 -14.11 22.34 5.42
C GLY A 130 -14.64 21.49 4.27
N GLU A 131 -14.40 21.91 3.03
CA GLU A 131 -14.84 21.17 1.84
C GLU A 131 -14.06 19.88 1.57
N HIS A 132 -12.95 19.64 2.27
CA HIS A 132 -12.13 18.43 2.15
C HIS A 132 -12.44 17.37 3.21
N ALA A 133 -13.37 17.64 4.14
CA ALA A 133 -13.70 16.73 5.24
C ALA A 133 -14.20 15.34 4.78
N TRP A 134 -14.67 15.21 3.54
CA TRP A 134 -15.08 13.93 2.95
C TRP A 134 -13.94 12.90 2.95
N VAL A 135 -12.69 13.33 2.79
CA VAL A 135 -11.50 12.47 2.72
C VAL A 135 -11.29 11.65 3.98
N LEU A 136 -11.74 12.14 5.13
CA LEU A 136 -11.65 11.40 6.40
C LEU A 136 -12.36 10.04 6.33
N ASN A 137 -13.38 9.89 5.48
CA ASN A 137 -14.02 8.58 5.24
C ASN A 137 -13.22 7.63 4.34
N HIS A 138 -12.08 8.09 3.79
CA HIS A 138 -11.23 7.35 2.85
C HIS A 138 -9.78 7.18 3.33
N LEU A 139 -9.45 7.66 4.53
CA LEU A 139 -8.17 7.46 5.21
C LEU A 139 -8.35 6.60 6.46
N PRO A 140 -7.33 5.82 6.87
CA PRO A 140 -7.40 5.00 8.08
C PRO A 140 -7.39 5.83 9.36
N GLU A 141 -8.17 5.40 10.34
CA GLU A 141 -8.22 6.01 11.67
C GLU A 141 -7.19 5.35 12.61
N ILE A 142 -6.12 6.08 12.88
CA ILE A 142 -5.06 5.67 13.82
C ILE A 142 -5.38 6.22 15.22
N TYR A 143 -5.47 5.32 16.20
CA TYR A 143 -5.74 5.66 17.59
C TYR A 143 -4.47 5.79 18.44
N TYR A 144 -3.43 5.03 18.11
CA TYR A 144 -2.16 5.04 18.84
C TYR A 144 -1.03 4.52 17.96
N SER A 145 0.19 5.01 18.21
CA SER A 145 1.39 4.41 17.64
C SER A 145 2.57 4.56 18.59
N PHE A 146 3.57 3.71 18.40
CA PHE A 146 4.84 3.75 19.10
C PHE A 146 5.95 3.21 18.20
N ASP A 147 7.16 3.71 18.44
CA ASP A 147 8.40 3.18 17.89
C ASP A 147 9.30 2.75 19.06
N ILE A 148 9.97 1.61 18.91
CA ILE A 148 10.97 1.10 19.84
C ILE A 148 12.27 0.94 19.08
N ASP A 149 13.28 1.67 19.54
CA ASP A 149 14.65 1.51 19.09
C ASP A 149 15.27 0.22 19.66
N PHE A 150 16.14 -0.39 18.87
CA PHE A 150 17.00 -1.47 19.36
C PHE A 150 18.13 -0.88 20.21
N SER A 151 18.62 -1.66 21.18
CA SER A 151 19.72 -1.24 22.05
C SER A 151 21.00 -0.99 21.26
N ALA A 152 21.90 -0.18 21.83
CA ALA A 152 23.22 0.07 21.26
C ALA A 152 24.02 -1.23 21.04
N GLU A 153 23.81 -2.25 21.87
CA GLU A 153 24.48 -3.56 21.79
C GLU A 153 23.72 -4.58 20.91
N SER A 154 22.70 -4.14 20.16
CA SER A 154 21.91 -5.05 19.33
C SER A 154 22.70 -5.62 18.15
N PRO A 155 22.31 -6.79 17.62
CA PRO A 155 22.90 -7.33 16.40
C PRO A 155 22.86 -6.35 15.21
N GLN A 156 21.87 -5.44 15.16
CA GLN A 156 21.80 -4.44 14.10
C GLN A 156 22.94 -3.43 14.16
N THR A 157 23.37 -3.02 15.36
CA THR A 157 24.53 -2.12 15.49
C THR A 157 25.81 -2.78 14.98
N GLN A 158 26.02 -4.06 15.31
CA GLN A 158 27.17 -4.83 14.79
C GLN A 158 27.10 -4.99 13.28
N LEU A 159 25.91 -5.25 12.72
CA LEU A 159 25.71 -5.31 11.27
C LEU A 159 25.98 -3.94 10.62
N LYS A 160 25.59 -2.83 11.25
CA LYS A 160 25.88 -1.47 10.78
C LYS A 160 27.40 -1.19 10.76
N GLU A 161 28.14 -1.66 11.76
CA GLU A 161 29.61 -1.55 11.78
C GLU A 161 30.27 -2.34 10.65
N ILE A 162 29.76 -3.53 10.33
CA ILE A 162 30.30 -4.40 9.27
C ILE A 162 29.97 -3.88 7.86
N PHE A 163 28.71 -3.51 7.64
CA PHE A 163 28.18 -3.17 6.31
C PHE A 163 28.14 -1.65 6.05
N GLY A 164 28.51 -0.82 7.02
CA GLY A 164 28.64 0.63 6.86
C GLY A 164 27.32 1.33 6.50
N GLU A 165 27.41 2.39 5.69
CA GLU A 165 26.26 3.24 5.41
C GLU A 165 25.14 2.57 4.60
N GLU A 166 25.45 1.49 3.88
CA GLU A 166 24.48 0.73 3.12
C GLU A 166 23.50 -0.06 3.99
N TYR A 167 23.86 -0.34 5.25
CA TYR A 167 22.97 -1.01 6.18
C TYR A 167 21.95 -0.06 6.80
N GLU A 168 20.68 -0.34 6.54
CA GLU A 168 19.57 0.39 7.14
C GLU A 168 19.15 -0.21 8.49
N MET A 169 19.45 0.53 9.55
CA MET A 169 18.92 0.26 10.89
C MET A 169 17.38 0.26 10.88
N ARG A 170 16.79 -0.57 11.72
CA ARG A 170 15.33 -0.74 11.81
C ARG A 170 14.83 -0.39 13.21
N VAL A 171 13.54 -0.12 13.33
CA VAL A 171 12.82 0.05 14.60
C VAL A 171 11.66 -0.91 14.67
N VAL A 172 11.19 -1.26 15.87
CA VAL A 172 9.90 -1.93 16.01
C VAL A 172 8.82 -0.87 16.06
N ARG A 173 7.91 -0.86 15.09
CA ARG A 173 6.80 0.07 15.01
C ARG A 173 5.50 -0.64 15.30
N GLY A 174 4.68 -0.11 16.19
CA GLY A 174 3.33 -0.60 16.43
C GLY A 174 2.29 0.48 16.26
N ILE A 175 1.16 0.13 15.65
CA ILE A 175 0.05 1.03 15.35
C ILE A 175 -1.27 0.36 15.73
N ILE A 176 -2.08 1.03 16.56
CA ILE A 176 -3.46 0.65 16.83
C ILE A 176 -4.37 1.52 15.98
N MET A 177 -5.20 0.88 15.17
CA MET A 177 -6.11 1.53 14.21
C MET A 177 -7.47 0.84 14.21
N GLU A 178 -8.44 1.44 13.53
CA GLU A 178 -9.74 0.81 13.33
C GLU A 178 -9.60 -0.50 12.53
N GLU A 179 -10.50 -1.44 12.76
CA GLU A 179 -10.62 -2.61 11.91
C GLU A 179 -11.44 -2.27 10.66
N LEU A 180 -10.81 -2.38 9.49
CA LEU A 180 -11.44 -2.23 8.18
C LEU A 180 -11.74 -3.59 7.55
N HIS A 181 -12.64 -3.60 6.56
CA HIS A 181 -12.98 -4.79 5.80
C HIS A 181 -12.12 -4.90 4.53
N SER A 182 -11.84 -6.13 4.08
CA SER A 182 -11.22 -6.37 2.76
C SER A 182 -12.24 -6.15 1.64
N LEU A 183 -11.75 -6.09 0.39
CA LEU A 183 -12.60 -6.04 -0.81
C LEU A 183 -13.60 -7.20 -0.90
N SER A 184 -13.31 -8.33 -0.25
CA SER A 184 -14.24 -9.47 -0.16
C SER A 184 -15.54 -9.18 0.61
N SER A 185 -15.69 -8.00 1.23
CA SER A 185 -16.94 -7.54 1.83
C SER A 185 -17.89 -6.86 0.85
N LEU A 186 -17.45 -6.65 -0.40
CA LEU A 186 -18.28 -6.07 -1.45
C LEU A 186 -19.16 -7.13 -2.09
N GLU A 187 -20.42 -6.77 -2.34
CA GLU A 187 -21.46 -7.68 -2.80
C GLU A 187 -21.85 -7.41 -4.25
N THR A 188 -21.64 -6.18 -4.72
CA THR A 188 -21.98 -5.79 -6.08
C THR A 188 -20.76 -5.26 -6.84
N GLU A 189 -20.83 -5.43 -8.16
CA GLU A 189 -19.88 -4.86 -9.10
C GLU A 189 -19.79 -3.32 -8.96
N ARG A 190 -20.94 -2.65 -8.74
CA ARG A 190 -21.01 -1.19 -8.55
C ARG A 190 -20.33 -0.74 -7.27
N GLU A 191 -20.45 -1.51 -6.18
CA GLU A 191 -19.70 -1.25 -4.95
C GLU A 191 -18.19 -1.32 -5.18
N CYS A 192 -17.72 -2.32 -5.93
CA CYS A 192 -16.31 -2.44 -6.33
C CYS A 192 -15.86 -1.21 -7.11
N ALA A 193 -16.65 -0.79 -8.10
CA ALA A 193 -16.35 0.37 -8.92
C ALA A 193 -16.28 1.66 -8.07
N GLN A 194 -17.24 1.85 -7.14
CA GLN A 194 -17.23 2.98 -6.22
C GLN A 194 -16.00 2.99 -5.31
N VAL A 195 -15.60 1.83 -4.78
CA VAL A 195 -14.41 1.72 -3.93
C VAL A 195 -13.14 2.09 -4.70
N PHE A 196 -12.93 1.57 -5.91
CA PHE A 196 -11.76 1.96 -6.71
C PHE A 196 -11.76 3.45 -7.08
N TYR A 197 -12.93 4.00 -7.39
CA TYR A 197 -13.05 5.43 -7.67
C TYR A 197 -12.82 6.29 -6.42
N ASP A 198 -13.24 5.83 -5.23
CA ASP A 198 -12.94 6.48 -3.95
C ASP A 198 -11.42 6.52 -3.69
N ILE A 199 -10.68 5.45 -4.01
CA ILE A 199 -9.21 5.39 -3.87
C ILE A 199 -8.52 6.40 -4.77
N VAL A 200 -8.91 6.48 -6.05
CA VAL A 200 -8.36 7.46 -6.99
C VAL A 200 -8.58 8.90 -6.49
N GLN A 201 -9.78 9.21 -6.00
CA GLN A 201 -10.11 10.53 -5.46
C GLN A 201 -9.35 10.86 -4.17
N CYS A 202 -9.29 9.92 -3.22
CA CYS A 202 -8.58 10.07 -1.96
C CYS A 202 -7.08 10.27 -2.20
N HIS A 203 -6.49 9.46 -3.09
CA HIS A 203 -5.08 9.55 -3.40
C HIS A 203 -4.72 10.86 -4.11
N HIS A 204 -5.53 11.31 -5.08
CA HIS A 204 -5.34 12.62 -5.71
C HIS A 204 -5.41 13.76 -4.70
N TRP A 205 -6.35 13.70 -3.75
CA TRP A 205 -6.40 14.69 -2.69
C TRP A 205 -5.11 14.67 -1.84
N ALA A 206 -4.62 13.48 -1.45
CA ALA A 206 -3.37 13.36 -0.70
C ALA A 206 -2.14 13.85 -1.50
N TRP A 207 -2.12 13.64 -2.81
CA TRP A 207 -1.09 14.17 -3.69
C TRP A 207 -1.17 15.68 -3.85
N LYS A 208 -2.37 16.25 -4.00
CA LYS A 208 -2.54 17.69 -4.27
C LYS A 208 -2.33 18.58 -3.04
N TYR A 209 -2.82 18.17 -1.88
CA TYR A 209 -2.88 19.06 -0.70
C TYR A 209 -1.74 18.82 0.30
N PRO A 210 -1.55 17.60 0.85
CA PRO A 210 -0.36 17.30 1.63
C PRO A 210 0.87 16.93 0.80
N GLN A 211 0.78 16.76 -0.53
CA GLN A 211 1.93 16.41 -1.38
C GLN A 211 2.55 15.05 -1.04
N ILE A 212 1.69 14.04 -0.88
CA ILE A 212 2.08 12.67 -0.53
C ILE A 212 1.84 11.72 -1.71
N LEU A 213 2.84 10.87 -2.00
CA LEU A 213 2.68 9.68 -2.84
C LEU A 213 2.56 8.43 -1.97
N HIS A 214 1.73 7.47 -2.39
CA HIS A 214 1.50 6.25 -1.61
C HIS A 214 2.55 5.18 -1.90
N ARG A 215 2.88 5.00 -3.19
CA ARG A 215 3.96 4.11 -3.69
C ARG A 215 3.77 2.61 -3.47
N ASP A 216 2.61 2.20 -2.99
CA ASP A 216 2.29 0.79 -2.74
C ASP A 216 0.79 0.54 -2.78
N ILE A 217 0.11 1.11 -3.79
CA ILE A 217 -1.29 0.79 -4.01
C ILE A 217 -1.37 -0.68 -4.47
N SER A 218 -2.02 -1.51 -3.66
CA SER A 218 -2.16 -2.95 -3.87
C SER A 218 -3.54 -3.42 -3.41
N GLU A 219 -3.93 -4.64 -3.80
CA GLU A 219 -5.23 -5.22 -3.40
C GLU A 219 -5.40 -5.25 -1.87
N GLY A 220 -4.35 -5.65 -1.13
CA GLY A 220 -4.38 -5.70 0.34
C GLY A 220 -4.37 -4.34 1.05
N ASN A 221 -4.04 -3.27 0.32
CA ASN A 221 -3.99 -1.90 0.84
C ASN A 221 -5.26 -1.09 0.51
N ILE A 222 -6.14 -1.64 -0.34
CA ILE A 222 -7.47 -1.08 -0.59
C ILE A 222 -8.47 -1.77 0.32
N MET A 223 -8.93 -1.02 1.33
CA MET A 223 -9.83 -1.51 2.35
C MET A 223 -11.21 -0.87 2.22
N VAL A 224 -12.19 -1.40 2.94
CA VAL A 224 -13.59 -0.96 2.91
C VAL A 224 -14.02 -0.55 4.31
N ARG A 225 -14.55 0.65 4.43
CA ARG A 225 -15.25 1.13 5.63
C ARG A 225 -16.74 1.14 5.36
N GLU A 226 -17.51 0.54 6.26
CA GLU A 226 -18.96 0.64 6.24
C GLU A 226 -19.43 1.63 7.31
N LYS A 227 -20.19 2.63 6.89
CA LYS A 227 -20.73 3.67 7.78
C LYS A 227 -22.12 4.08 7.30
N ASN A 228 -23.11 3.97 8.18
CA ASN A 228 -24.51 4.30 7.90
C ASN A 228 -25.07 3.55 6.67
N GLY A 229 -24.72 2.27 6.52
CA GLY A 229 -25.14 1.43 5.37
C GLY A 229 -24.45 1.77 4.05
N GLN A 230 -23.47 2.68 4.04
CA GLN A 230 -22.66 3.00 2.86
C GLN A 230 -21.25 2.45 3.01
N LYS A 231 -20.74 1.83 1.94
CA LYS A 231 -19.36 1.36 1.83
C LYS A 231 -18.47 2.44 1.19
N TYR A 232 -17.29 2.65 1.74
CA TYR A 232 -16.29 3.63 1.32
C TYR A 232 -14.97 2.93 1.06
N GLY A 233 -14.30 3.27 -0.03
CA GLY A 233 -12.91 2.84 -0.25
C GLY A 233 -11.97 3.60 0.70
N VAL A 234 -11.10 2.88 1.40
CA VAL A 234 -10.07 3.43 2.30
C VAL A 234 -8.70 3.00 1.80
N LEU A 235 -7.83 3.99 1.54
CA LEU A 235 -6.45 3.72 1.16
C LEU A 235 -5.60 3.55 2.42
N ASN A 236 -5.17 2.32 2.67
CA ASN A 236 -4.49 1.91 3.89
C ASN A 236 -3.00 1.61 3.65
N ASP A 237 -2.21 1.55 4.72
CA ASP A 237 -0.79 1.19 4.69
C ASP A 237 0.13 2.20 3.98
N TRP A 238 0.32 3.35 4.64
CA TRP A 238 1.18 4.43 4.16
C TRP A 238 2.65 4.25 4.58
N ASP A 239 3.10 3.03 4.91
CA ASP A 239 4.46 2.78 5.37
C ASP A 239 5.52 2.97 4.25
N LEU A 240 5.13 2.92 2.98
CA LEU A 240 6.02 3.20 1.83
C LEU A 240 5.82 4.61 1.24
N ALA A 241 4.93 5.40 1.84
CA ALA A 241 4.63 6.74 1.35
C ALA A 241 5.83 7.70 1.47
N SER A 242 5.82 8.74 0.65
CA SER A 242 6.82 9.82 0.70
C SER A 242 6.24 11.16 0.30
N TRP A 243 6.88 12.22 0.79
CA TRP A 243 6.57 13.60 0.37
C TRP A 243 7.17 13.89 -0.99
N LEU A 244 6.43 14.56 -1.87
CA LEU A 244 6.91 14.93 -3.21
C LEU A 244 8.21 15.73 -3.17
N ASN A 245 8.36 16.64 -2.21
CA ASN A 245 9.54 17.49 -2.06
C ASN A 245 10.79 16.76 -1.54
N THR A 246 10.65 15.56 -0.97
CA THR A 246 11.78 14.77 -0.44
C THR A 246 12.31 13.73 -1.43
N GLN A 247 11.72 13.61 -2.62
CA GLN A 247 12.09 12.55 -3.56
C GLN A 247 13.53 12.63 -4.06
N ASN A 248 14.08 13.84 -4.22
CA ASN A 248 15.45 14.04 -4.71
C ASN A 248 16.53 13.62 -3.70
N GLU A 249 16.16 13.33 -2.46
CA GLU A 249 17.07 12.94 -1.37
C GLU A 249 17.18 11.41 -1.22
N VAL A 250 16.50 10.65 -2.07
CA VAL A 250 16.29 9.21 -1.92
C VAL A 250 17.06 8.43 -3.01
N SER A 251 17.73 7.34 -2.63
CA SER A 251 18.49 6.49 -3.57
C SER A 251 17.56 5.81 -4.59
N THR A 252 18.05 5.59 -5.82
CA THR A 252 17.27 4.99 -6.92
C THR A 252 16.71 3.60 -6.60
N SER A 253 17.44 2.80 -5.83
CA SER A 253 16.99 1.49 -5.33
C SER A 253 15.71 1.58 -4.49
N LYS A 254 15.50 2.69 -3.80
CA LYS A 254 14.30 2.95 -2.99
C LYS A 254 13.13 3.42 -3.85
N PHE A 255 13.32 3.83 -5.11
CA PHE A 255 12.20 4.17 -6.00
C PHE A 255 11.51 2.93 -6.58
N ARG A 256 12.18 1.77 -6.60
CA ARG A 256 11.62 0.47 -7.05
C ARG A 256 10.99 -0.33 -5.89
N THR A 257 10.36 0.36 -4.96
CA THR A 257 9.63 -0.24 -3.83
C THR A 257 8.16 -0.37 -4.16
N GLY A 258 7.55 -1.49 -3.77
CA GLY A 258 6.11 -1.72 -3.91
C GLY A 258 5.80 -3.18 -4.15
N THR A 259 4.52 -3.50 -4.19
CA THR A 259 4.05 -4.85 -4.44
C THR A 259 4.11 -5.15 -5.95
N LYS A 260 5.15 -5.90 -6.37
CA LYS A 260 5.55 -6.11 -7.78
C LYS A 260 4.43 -6.22 -8.83
N PRO A 261 3.38 -7.06 -8.66
CA PRO A 261 2.30 -7.14 -9.66
C PRO A 261 1.61 -5.81 -9.95
N TYR A 262 1.56 -4.90 -8.98
CA TYR A 262 0.87 -3.62 -9.08
C TYR A 262 1.80 -2.43 -9.40
N MET A 263 3.13 -2.60 -9.39
CA MET A 263 4.05 -1.51 -9.78
C MET A 263 3.80 -1.07 -11.23
N ALA A 264 4.12 0.17 -11.59
CA ALA A 264 4.00 0.64 -12.98
C ALA A 264 4.98 -0.10 -13.92
N TYR A 265 4.64 -0.17 -15.21
CA TYR A 265 5.39 -0.87 -16.25
C TYR A 265 6.88 -0.48 -16.25
N GLU A 266 7.19 0.82 -16.29
CA GLU A 266 8.58 1.29 -16.37
C GLU A 266 9.40 0.98 -15.12
N GLN A 267 8.77 0.85 -13.94
CA GLN A 267 9.47 0.56 -12.68
C GLN A 267 10.08 -0.85 -12.62
N HIS A 268 9.66 -1.73 -13.54
CA HIS A 268 10.28 -3.05 -13.72
C HIS A 268 11.53 -3.01 -14.61
N SER A 269 11.76 -1.94 -15.37
CA SER A 269 12.98 -1.78 -16.15
C SER A 269 14.19 -1.57 -15.24
N SER A 270 15.29 -2.26 -15.53
CA SER A 270 16.57 -2.02 -14.85
C SER A 270 17.19 -0.67 -15.21
N GLN A 271 16.76 -0.07 -16.32
CA GLN A 271 17.22 1.24 -16.79
C GLN A 271 16.44 2.39 -16.19
N TRP A 272 15.32 2.11 -15.49
CA TRP A 272 14.51 3.16 -14.90
C TRP A 272 15.21 3.78 -13.69
N GLN A 273 15.49 5.08 -13.78
CA GLN A 273 16.17 5.88 -12.75
C GLN A 273 15.30 7.04 -12.25
N GLY A 274 14.07 7.17 -12.76
CA GLY A 274 13.18 8.29 -12.44
C GLY A 274 12.63 8.25 -11.01
N PRO A 275 12.15 9.39 -10.49
CA PRO A 275 11.39 9.42 -9.24
C PRO A 275 10.05 8.69 -9.39
N HIS A 276 9.44 8.32 -8.26
CA HIS A 276 8.07 7.83 -8.28
C HIS A 276 7.12 9.00 -8.57
N ARG A 277 6.15 8.80 -9.47
CA ARG A 277 5.20 9.83 -9.89
C ARG A 277 3.79 9.42 -9.53
N PHE A 278 2.90 10.41 -9.43
CA PHE A 278 1.48 10.17 -9.14
C PHE A 278 0.83 9.20 -10.14
N ARG A 279 1.21 9.30 -11.43
CA ARG A 279 0.73 8.38 -12.45
C ARG A 279 1.12 6.92 -12.23
N HIS A 280 2.22 6.62 -11.53
CA HIS A 280 2.57 5.25 -11.20
C HIS A 280 1.57 4.65 -10.20
N ASP A 281 1.14 5.44 -9.20
CA ASP A 281 0.10 5.03 -8.25
C ASP A 281 -1.26 4.87 -8.97
N LEU A 282 -1.57 5.70 -9.97
CA LEU A 282 -2.75 5.51 -10.83
C LEU A 282 -2.67 4.23 -11.68
N GLU A 283 -1.50 3.92 -12.24
CA GLU A 283 -1.26 2.68 -12.98
C GLU A 283 -1.37 1.45 -12.07
N SER A 284 -0.96 1.57 -10.80
CA SER A 284 -1.21 0.54 -9.79
C SER A 284 -2.70 0.27 -9.58
N VAL A 285 -3.56 1.29 -9.56
CA VAL A 285 -5.03 1.10 -9.53
C VAL A 285 -5.50 0.30 -10.73
N PHE A 286 -5.00 0.60 -11.94
CA PHE A 286 -5.31 -0.19 -13.15
C PHE A 286 -4.94 -1.67 -12.97
N TYR A 287 -3.74 -1.97 -12.46
CA TYR A 287 -3.33 -3.36 -12.24
C TYR A 287 -4.12 -4.06 -11.12
N VAL A 288 -4.50 -3.34 -10.05
CA VAL A 288 -5.38 -3.92 -9.01
C VAL A 288 -6.72 -4.32 -9.61
N ILE A 289 -7.34 -3.45 -10.40
CA ILE A 289 -8.61 -3.76 -11.08
C ILE A 289 -8.41 -4.94 -12.03
N LEU A 290 -7.39 -4.91 -12.89
CA LEU A 290 -7.11 -5.99 -13.85
C LEU A 290 -6.96 -7.35 -13.16
N LEU A 291 -6.15 -7.41 -12.11
CA LEU A 291 -5.90 -8.66 -11.39
C LEU A 291 -7.13 -9.13 -10.64
N LEU A 292 -7.89 -8.25 -10.00
CA LEU A 292 -9.14 -8.61 -9.33
C LEU A 292 -10.12 -9.23 -10.33
N VAL A 293 -10.46 -8.51 -11.40
CA VAL A 293 -11.51 -8.95 -12.32
C VAL A 293 -11.13 -10.17 -13.14
N SER A 294 -9.84 -10.45 -13.32
CA SER A 294 -9.37 -11.63 -14.04
C SER A 294 -9.19 -12.85 -13.14
N LEU A 295 -8.72 -12.67 -11.91
CA LEU A 295 -8.38 -13.78 -10.99
C LEU A 295 -9.51 -14.18 -10.05
N TYR A 296 -10.60 -13.42 -9.97
CA TYR A 296 -11.70 -13.65 -9.03
C TYR A 296 -13.05 -13.73 -9.74
N SER A 297 -13.85 -14.76 -9.41
CA SER A 297 -15.23 -14.93 -9.92
C SER A 297 -16.21 -14.00 -9.22
N SER A 298 -15.88 -13.60 -7.99
CA SER A 298 -16.57 -12.62 -7.15
C SER A 298 -15.57 -12.02 -6.16
N PRO A 299 -15.86 -10.94 -5.44
CA PRO A 299 -14.92 -10.34 -4.49
C PRO A 299 -14.41 -11.31 -3.41
N THR A 300 -15.14 -12.40 -3.15
CA THR A 300 -14.79 -13.43 -2.15
C THR A 300 -14.07 -14.65 -2.71
N GLU A 301 -14.21 -14.94 -4.01
CA GLU A 301 -13.84 -16.24 -4.57
C GLU A 301 -12.82 -16.11 -5.70
N LYS A 302 -11.64 -16.70 -5.49
CA LYS A 302 -10.59 -16.79 -6.51
C LYS A 302 -10.95 -17.87 -7.54
N VAL A 303 -10.79 -17.55 -8.81
CA VAL A 303 -11.00 -18.49 -9.92
C VAL A 303 -10.03 -19.66 -9.79
N ARG A 304 -10.56 -20.87 -10.00
CA ARG A 304 -9.77 -22.08 -10.20
C ARG A 304 -9.56 -22.29 -11.69
N PHE A 305 -8.37 -21.94 -12.18
CA PHE A 305 -8.04 -22.14 -13.57
C PHE A 305 -7.69 -23.61 -13.83
N PRO A 306 -8.30 -24.28 -14.83
CA PRO A 306 -7.86 -25.60 -15.28
C PRO A 306 -6.50 -25.48 -15.96
N SER A 307 -5.68 -26.54 -15.97
CA SER A 307 -4.29 -26.51 -16.46
C SER A 307 -4.08 -26.05 -17.92
N THR A 308 -5.15 -25.96 -18.71
CA THR A 308 -5.17 -25.55 -20.11
C THR A 308 -5.80 -24.17 -20.33
N GLY A 309 -6.13 -23.43 -19.27
CA GLY A 309 -6.77 -22.12 -19.32
C GLY A 309 -5.81 -20.94 -19.49
N ASP A 310 -6.36 -19.74 -19.67
CA ASP A 310 -5.57 -18.51 -19.63
C ASP A 310 -5.15 -18.19 -18.18
N HIS A 311 -3.91 -18.54 -17.84
CA HIS A 311 -3.30 -18.31 -16.51
C HIS A 311 -2.42 -17.06 -16.46
N ARG A 312 -2.53 -16.14 -17.43
CA ARG A 312 -1.51 -15.09 -17.68
C ARG A 312 -1.13 -14.29 -16.44
N TYR A 313 -2.04 -14.09 -15.49
CA TYR A 313 -1.83 -13.27 -14.30
C TYR A 313 -1.61 -14.06 -12.99
N GLU A 314 -1.93 -15.35 -12.96
CA GLU A 314 -1.95 -16.14 -11.71
C GLU A 314 -0.59 -16.17 -11.00
N LYS A 315 0.48 -16.14 -11.80
CA LYS A 315 1.85 -16.28 -11.31
C LYS A 315 2.55 -14.94 -11.03
N TRP A 316 1.92 -13.79 -11.28
CA TRP A 316 2.56 -12.47 -11.21
C TRP A 316 3.22 -12.20 -9.84
N HIS A 317 2.59 -12.61 -8.74
CA HIS A 317 3.17 -12.45 -7.39
C HIS A 317 4.47 -13.22 -7.15
N LYS A 318 4.84 -14.15 -8.04
CA LYS A 318 6.05 -14.98 -7.95
C LYS A 318 7.06 -14.69 -9.06
N GLN A 319 6.73 -13.78 -9.99
CA GLN A 319 7.62 -13.45 -11.11
C GLN A 319 8.67 -12.41 -10.71
N ASP A 320 9.80 -12.44 -11.41
CA ASP A 320 10.81 -11.39 -11.39
C ASP A 320 10.38 -10.18 -12.25
N ASP A 321 11.16 -9.10 -12.15
CA ASP A 321 10.85 -7.85 -12.82
C ASP A 321 10.97 -7.95 -14.35
N GLY A 322 11.87 -8.77 -14.89
CA GLY A 322 12.03 -8.93 -16.33
C GLY A 322 10.81 -9.59 -16.98
N VAL A 323 10.27 -10.63 -16.33
CA VAL A 323 9.03 -11.28 -16.80
C VAL A 323 7.83 -10.34 -16.68
N LEU A 324 7.70 -9.62 -15.57
CA LEU A 324 6.60 -8.65 -15.38
C LEU A 324 6.70 -7.50 -16.38
N LEU A 325 7.90 -7.00 -16.67
CA LEU A 325 8.13 -5.98 -17.70
C LEU A 325 7.60 -6.45 -19.06
N GLY A 326 8.00 -7.65 -19.51
CA GLY A 326 7.54 -8.20 -20.79
C GLY A 326 6.01 -8.42 -20.83
N GLN A 327 5.44 -8.98 -19.77
CA GLN A 327 3.99 -9.25 -19.71
C GLN A 327 3.16 -7.96 -19.64
N LYS A 328 3.62 -6.94 -18.91
CA LYS A 328 2.98 -5.63 -18.86
C LYS A 328 3.13 -4.89 -20.18
N GLY A 329 4.28 -4.99 -20.85
CA GLY A 329 4.47 -4.45 -22.20
C GLY A 329 3.45 -4.97 -23.20
N ASN A 330 3.10 -6.26 -23.15
CA ASN A 330 2.03 -6.86 -23.96
C ASN A 330 0.62 -6.32 -23.66
N ILE A 331 0.45 -5.57 -22.57
CA ILE A 331 -0.80 -4.91 -22.18
C ILE A 331 -0.73 -3.44 -22.58
N VAL A 332 0.26 -2.70 -22.08
CA VAL A 332 0.29 -1.24 -22.18
C VAL A 332 0.85 -0.75 -23.52
N CYS A 333 1.55 -1.59 -24.29
CA CYS A 333 2.08 -1.25 -25.62
C CYS A 333 1.32 -1.90 -26.78
N ALA A 334 0.32 -2.74 -26.52
CA ALA A 334 -0.42 -3.46 -27.55
C ALA A 334 -1.79 -2.83 -27.85
N GLY A 335 -1.98 -2.30 -29.07
CA GLY A 335 -3.24 -1.67 -29.48
C GLY A 335 -4.44 -2.62 -29.61
N ASN A 336 -4.18 -3.93 -29.74
CA ASN A 336 -5.21 -4.98 -29.83
C ASN A 336 -5.45 -5.72 -28.51
N TRP A 337 -4.84 -5.29 -27.40
CA TRP A 337 -5.08 -5.90 -26.10
C TRP A 337 -6.56 -5.83 -25.71
N GLN A 338 -7.08 -6.91 -25.12
CA GLN A 338 -8.44 -6.98 -24.58
C GLN A 338 -8.41 -7.59 -23.18
N PRO A 339 -9.10 -6.98 -22.20
CA PRO A 339 -9.30 -7.60 -20.90
C PRO A 339 -10.37 -8.69 -21.00
N PHE A 340 -10.25 -9.71 -20.13
CA PHE A 340 -11.24 -10.79 -20.00
C PHE A 340 -11.73 -10.84 -18.54
N PRO A 341 -12.57 -9.89 -18.11
CA PRO A 341 -13.14 -9.92 -16.76
C PRO A 341 -14.06 -11.12 -16.59
N GLN A 342 -14.09 -11.69 -15.39
CA GLN A 342 -15.07 -12.71 -15.02
C GLN A 342 -16.50 -12.14 -15.10
N PRO A 343 -17.54 -12.97 -15.29
CA PRO A 343 -18.92 -12.50 -15.54
C PRO A 343 -19.44 -11.47 -14.53
N PHE A 344 -19.13 -11.64 -13.25
CA PHE A 344 -19.50 -10.70 -12.18
C PHE A 344 -18.93 -9.29 -12.40
N PHE A 345 -17.74 -9.19 -13.00
CA PHE A 345 -16.98 -7.95 -13.20
C PHE A 345 -17.05 -7.41 -14.64
N SER A 346 -18.02 -7.87 -15.44
CA SER A 346 -18.07 -7.58 -16.89
C SER A 346 -18.08 -6.09 -17.27
N GLY A 347 -18.64 -5.21 -16.46
CA GLY A 347 -18.68 -3.76 -16.66
C GLY A 347 -17.32 -3.08 -16.56
N PHE A 348 -16.35 -3.66 -15.85
CA PHE A 348 -14.97 -3.17 -15.78
C PHE A 348 -14.23 -3.24 -17.12
N ASN A 349 -14.73 -4.01 -18.09
CA ASN A 349 -14.16 -4.08 -19.44
C ASN A 349 -13.98 -2.68 -20.06
N SER A 350 -14.99 -1.82 -19.88
CA SER A 350 -14.98 -0.45 -20.43
C SER A 350 -13.89 0.43 -19.80
N TRP A 351 -13.72 0.37 -18.48
CA TRP A 351 -12.67 1.07 -17.76
C TRP A 351 -11.28 0.59 -18.18
N LEU A 352 -11.07 -0.73 -18.18
CA LEU A 352 -9.77 -1.31 -18.49
C LEU A 352 -9.31 -0.95 -19.91
N ILE A 353 -10.20 -1.00 -20.91
CA ILE A 353 -9.87 -0.60 -22.28
C ILE A 353 -9.53 0.89 -22.35
N ALA A 354 -10.34 1.75 -21.72
CA ALA A 354 -10.12 3.19 -21.79
C ALA A 354 -8.80 3.61 -21.09
N LEU A 355 -8.54 3.07 -19.89
CA LEU A 355 -7.30 3.31 -19.15
C LEU A 355 -6.08 2.72 -19.87
N GLN A 356 -6.19 1.52 -20.45
CA GLN A 356 -5.10 0.94 -21.23
C GLN A 356 -4.76 1.77 -22.47
N ARG A 357 -5.75 2.30 -23.19
CA ARG A 357 -5.51 3.21 -24.32
C ARG A 357 -4.83 4.51 -23.90
N SER A 358 -5.24 5.04 -22.75
CA SER A 358 -4.64 6.20 -22.10
C SER A 358 -3.15 5.97 -21.83
N LEU A 359 -2.79 4.81 -21.24
CA LEU A 359 -1.41 4.37 -21.04
C LEU A 359 -0.65 4.17 -22.36
N LEU A 360 -1.27 3.49 -23.33
CA LEU A 360 -0.68 3.21 -24.64
C LEU A 360 -0.25 4.48 -25.37
N TYR A 361 -1.15 5.48 -25.48
CA TYR A 361 -0.82 6.73 -26.14
C TYR A 361 0.28 7.49 -25.38
N GLY A 362 0.21 7.50 -24.05
CA GLY A 362 1.24 8.13 -23.22
C GLY A 362 2.63 7.49 -23.39
N LEU A 363 2.70 6.16 -23.39
CA LEU A 363 3.96 5.43 -23.55
C LEU A 363 4.52 5.52 -24.97
N ILE A 364 3.67 5.57 -26.00
CA ILE A 364 4.11 5.89 -27.37
C ILE A 364 4.75 7.28 -27.40
N GLY A 365 4.09 8.28 -26.81
CA GLY A 365 4.61 9.64 -26.72
C GLY A 365 5.95 9.71 -25.98
N LEU A 366 6.06 9.02 -24.84
CA LEU A 366 7.29 8.94 -24.06
C LEU A 366 8.43 8.30 -24.87
N ASN A 367 8.17 7.18 -25.57
CA ASN A 367 9.19 6.54 -26.39
C ASN A 367 9.66 7.43 -27.55
N MET A 368 8.74 8.18 -28.18
CA MET A 368 9.11 9.17 -29.20
C MET A 368 9.98 10.28 -28.61
N HIS A 369 9.63 10.79 -27.43
CA HIS A 369 10.41 11.82 -26.74
C HIS A 369 11.83 11.33 -26.42
N ILE A 370 11.98 10.12 -25.86
CA ILE A 370 13.28 9.51 -25.55
C ILE A 370 14.12 9.34 -26.84
N MET A 371 13.52 8.93 -27.96
CA MET A 371 14.25 8.83 -29.23
C MET A 371 14.77 10.20 -29.68
N MET A 372 13.96 11.25 -29.56
CA MET A 372 14.38 12.62 -29.90
C MET A 372 15.51 13.11 -28.99
N GLU A 373 15.50 12.78 -27.70
CA GLU A 373 16.60 13.11 -26.77
C GLU A 373 17.91 12.41 -27.16
N ILE A 374 17.85 11.12 -27.52
CA ILE A 374 19.01 10.36 -27.98
C ILE A 374 19.57 10.96 -29.27
N ASP A 375 18.71 11.25 -30.26
CA ASP A 375 19.13 11.85 -31.53
C ASP A 375 19.76 13.23 -31.32
N ALA A 376 19.20 14.06 -30.44
CA ALA A 376 19.75 15.36 -30.09
C ALA A 376 21.11 15.25 -29.38
N GLN A 377 21.27 14.28 -28.49
CA GLN A 377 22.55 14.01 -27.83
C GLN A 377 23.61 13.56 -28.85
N GLN A 378 23.27 12.65 -29.76
CA GLN A 378 24.18 12.19 -30.81
C GLN A 378 24.58 13.31 -31.77
N ALA A 379 23.64 14.16 -32.18
CA ALA A 379 23.93 15.33 -33.01
C ALA A 379 24.90 16.30 -32.30
N CYS A 380 24.72 16.53 -31.00
CA CYS A 380 25.63 17.33 -30.18
C CYS A 380 27.05 16.73 -30.14
N GLU A 381 27.16 15.42 -29.93
CA GLU A 381 28.45 14.70 -29.94
C GLU A 381 29.14 14.76 -31.31
N ASN A 382 28.37 14.81 -32.41
CA ASN A 382 28.87 14.89 -33.79
C ASN A 382 29.07 16.33 -34.30
N ASN A 383 28.76 17.37 -33.52
CA ASN A 383 28.73 18.78 -33.94
C ASN A 383 27.76 19.06 -35.11
N GLU A 384 26.62 18.37 -35.14
CA GLU A 384 25.55 18.56 -36.12
C GLU A 384 24.43 19.47 -35.59
N GLU A 385 23.69 20.11 -36.49
CA GLU A 385 22.55 20.95 -36.14
C GLU A 385 21.35 20.07 -35.76
N SER A 386 20.81 20.25 -34.55
CA SER A 386 19.68 19.47 -34.04
C SER A 386 18.43 20.33 -33.88
N MET A 387 17.27 19.81 -34.25
CA MET A 387 15.99 20.41 -33.87
C MET A 387 15.78 20.19 -32.36
N GLY A 388 15.48 21.27 -31.63
CA GLY A 388 15.26 21.21 -30.19
C GLY A 388 14.20 20.17 -29.81
N VAL A 389 14.45 19.42 -28.74
CA VAL A 389 13.53 18.40 -28.23
C VAL A 389 12.36 19.09 -27.53
N PRO A 390 11.10 18.86 -27.98
CA PRO A 390 9.93 19.40 -27.29
C PRO A 390 9.83 18.87 -25.86
N TYR A 391 9.38 19.71 -24.93
CA TYR A 391 9.09 19.29 -23.55
C TYR A 391 8.03 18.17 -23.53
N PHE A 392 8.28 17.13 -22.74
CA PHE A 392 7.33 16.07 -22.46
C PHE A 392 6.98 16.08 -20.97
N ASP A 393 5.67 16.06 -20.67
CA ASP A 393 5.21 16.00 -19.28
C ASP A 393 5.27 14.55 -18.77
N ASP A 394 6.38 14.22 -18.13
CA ASP A 394 6.57 12.93 -17.48
C ASP A 394 5.54 12.62 -16.38
N ASP A 395 4.95 13.61 -15.71
CA ASP A 395 4.02 13.37 -14.61
C ASP A 395 2.66 12.85 -15.09
N THR A 396 2.33 13.12 -16.35
CA THR A 396 1.04 12.75 -16.95
C THR A 396 1.17 11.98 -18.27
N LEU A 397 2.39 11.54 -18.62
CA LEU A 397 2.71 10.95 -19.93
C LEU A 397 2.24 11.85 -21.09
N GLY A 398 2.65 13.12 -21.09
CA GLY A 398 2.27 14.09 -22.11
C GLY A 398 0.77 14.43 -22.11
N GLY A 399 0.13 14.39 -20.94
CA GLY A 399 -1.30 14.61 -20.77
C GLY A 399 -2.19 13.42 -21.13
N HIS A 400 -1.60 12.29 -21.54
CA HIS A 400 -2.36 11.10 -21.93
C HIS A 400 -2.79 10.25 -20.75
N PHE A 401 -2.13 10.32 -19.60
CA PHE A 401 -2.46 9.56 -18.40
C PHE A 401 -2.33 10.43 -17.14
N SER A 402 -3.29 11.34 -16.98
CA SER A 402 -3.42 12.24 -15.83
C SER A 402 -4.60 11.86 -14.93
N TYR A 403 -4.72 12.52 -13.77
CA TYR A 403 -5.89 12.37 -12.91
C TYR A 403 -7.20 12.68 -13.64
N GLU A 404 -7.24 13.77 -14.40
CA GLU A 404 -8.38 14.21 -15.23
C GLU A 404 -8.84 13.07 -16.14
N LYS A 405 -7.89 12.41 -16.83
CA LYS A 405 -8.18 11.30 -17.73
C LYS A 405 -8.74 10.11 -16.98
N VAL A 406 -8.11 9.72 -15.88
CA VAL A 406 -8.59 8.58 -15.06
C VAL A 406 -9.99 8.85 -14.50
N VAL A 407 -10.24 10.06 -13.98
CA VAL A 407 -11.57 10.45 -13.47
C VAL A 407 -12.61 10.49 -14.59
N SER A 408 -12.27 11.02 -15.77
CA SER A 408 -13.18 11.05 -16.93
C SER A 408 -13.69 9.66 -17.35
N VAL A 409 -12.89 8.62 -17.09
CA VAL A 409 -13.26 7.23 -17.30
C VAL A 409 -14.04 6.68 -16.10
N MET A 410 -13.53 6.88 -14.88
CA MET A 410 -14.01 6.19 -13.69
C MET A 410 -15.24 6.82 -13.03
N HIS A 411 -15.60 8.07 -13.35
CA HIS A 411 -16.78 8.69 -12.74
C HIS A 411 -18.11 8.09 -13.21
N ARG A 412 -18.09 7.29 -14.29
CA ARG A 412 -19.26 6.57 -14.81
C ARG A 412 -18.96 5.07 -14.87
N PHE A 413 -19.91 4.27 -14.40
CA PHE A 413 -19.85 2.83 -14.43
C PHE A 413 -21.14 2.27 -15.02
N LYS A 414 -21.04 1.50 -16.11
CA LYS A 414 -22.20 0.97 -16.86
C LYS A 414 -23.24 2.05 -17.21
N LYS A 415 -22.76 3.24 -17.60
CA LYS A 415 -23.54 4.45 -17.94
C LYS A 415 -24.20 5.16 -16.75
N GLU A 416 -24.00 4.70 -15.54
CA GLU A 416 -24.47 5.36 -14.32
C GLU A 416 -23.34 6.14 -13.66
N GLU A 417 -23.64 7.29 -13.08
CA GLU A 417 -22.64 8.08 -12.36
C GLU A 417 -22.32 7.45 -11.00
N LEU A 418 -21.02 7.44 -10.66
CA LEU A 418 -20.53 7.11 -9.32
C LEU A 418 -20.43 8.39 -8.48
N ASN A 419 -20.31 8.21 -7.17
CA ASN A 419 -20.19 9.34 -6.25
C ASN A 419 -18.81 9.98 -6.40
N THR A 420 -18.78 11.16 -7.03
CA THR A 420 -17.64 12.07 -6.97
C THR A 420 -17.71 12.84 -5.66
N ARG A 421 -16.65 12.74 -4.85
CA ARG A 421 -16.59 13.26 -3.47
C ARG A 421 -16.08 14.69 -3.40
N GLY A 422 -15.05 15.01 -4.18
CA GLY A 422 -14.44 16.35 -4.20
C GLY A 422 -15.32 17.37 -4.91
N ARG A 423 -15.61 18.51 -4.26
CA ARG A 423 -16.45 19.59 -4.83
C ARG A 423 -15.91 20.16 -6.14
N GLU A 424 -14.59 20.31 -6.24
CA GLU A 424 -13.90 20.74 -7.47
C GLU A 424 -14.31 19.85 -8.66
N TRP A 425 -14.26 18.54 -8.47
CA TRP A 425 -14.54 17.56 -9.51
C TRP A 425 -16.03 17.36 -9.77
N GLN A 426 -16.88 17.52 -8.74
CA GLN A 426 -18.32 17.59 -8.95
C GLN A 426 -18.69 18.74 -9.91
N LYS A 427 -18.03 19.90 -9.81
CA LYS A 427 -18.26 21.02 -10.72
C LYS A 427 -17.74 20.73 -12.13
N ILE A 428 -16.50 20.23 -12.24
CA ILE A 428 -15.87 19.93 -13.54
C ILE A 428 -16.71 18.91 -14.32
N LEU A 429 -17.20 17.86 -13.65
CA LEU A 429 -17.95 16.78 -14.30
C LEU A 429 -19.43 17.14 -14.60
N GLN A 430 -19.94 18.24 -14.04
CA GLN A 430 -21.29 18.75 -14.34
C GLN A 430 -21.32 19.66 -15.57
N VAL A 431 -20.17 20.11 -16.08
CA VAL A 431 -20.08 20.85 -17.33
C VAL A 431 -20.18 19.85 -18.48
N PRO A 432 -21.18 19.94 -19.39
CA PRO A 432 -21.19 19.10 -20.58
C PRO A 432 -19.92 19.33 -21.39
N VAL A 433 -19.21 18.25 -21.72
CA VAL A 433 -18.01 18.27 -22.60
C VAL A 433 -18.41 18.68 -24.01
#